data_AF-A0A2U3CJQ2-F1
#
_entry.id   AF-A0A2U3CJQ2-F1
#
_cell.length_a   1.000
_cell.length_b   1.000
_cell.length_c   1.000
_cell.angle_alpha   90.00
_cell.angle_beta   90.00
_cell.angle_gamma   90.00
#
_symmetry.space_group_name_H-M   'P 1'
#
loop_
_entity.id
_entity.type
_entity.pdbx_description
1 polymer ?
#
loop_
_entity_poly.entity_id
_entity_poly.type
_entity_poly.pdbx_seq_one_letter_code
_entity_poly.pdbx_strand_id
1 'polypeptide(L)'
;MPEANIPGMAFKARLTKREGNPVVELIFRGDVATSVDLGEHLSEAVVETGLKLACKEADIEHQVPKALLAQVAGELYKNAGLAEGKSLVPQEFETTGDASAVDRRLQLIMTSLQKINKRLDKIEILLEAQTSQE
;
A
#
# COMPACT_ATOMS: atom_id res chain seq x y z
N MET A 1 -6.51 -16.28 7.28
CA MET A 1 -6.72 -15.03 6.50
C MET A 1 -6.66 -13.88 7.49
N PRO A 2 -6.00 -12.76 7.18
CA PRO A 2 -5.94 -11.59 8.07
C PRO A 2 -7.32 -10.97 8.26
N GLU A 3 -7.74 -10.86 9.52
CA GLU A 3 -8.97 -10.20 9.93
C GLU A 3 -8.64 -9.13 10.97
N ALA A 4 -9.38 -8.03 10.95
CA ALA A 4 -9.28 -6.95 11.92
C ALA A 4 -10.69 -6.48 12.29
N ASN A 5 -10.95 -6.26 13.57
CA ASN A 5 -12.25 -5.74 14.00
C ASN A 5 -12.30 -4.24 13.70
N ILE A 6 -13.48 -3.71 13.34
CA ILE A 6 -13.69 -2.26 13.28
C ILE A 6 -14.16 -1.81 14.68
N PRO A 7 -13.34 -1.06 15.45
CA PRO A 7 -13.69 -0.71 16.82
C PRO A 7 -15.00 0.08 16.90
N GLY A 8 -15.83 -0.26 17.89
CA GLY A 8 -17.14 0.35 18.08
C GLY A 8 -18.24 -0.15 17.13
N MET A 9 -17.93 -1.12 16.25
CA MET A 9 -18.86 -1.68 15.29
C MET A 9 -18.94 -3.21 15.41
N ALA A 10 -20.06 -3.79 14.96
CA ALA A 10 -20.20 -5.24 14.81
C ALA A 10 -19.61 -5.76 13.48
N PHE A 11 -18.85 -4.91 12.79
CA PHE A 11 -18.17 -5.22 11.53
C PHE A 11 -16.73 -5.67 11.79
N LYS A 12 -16.29 -6.63 10.98
CA LYS A 12 -14.89 -7.00 10.83
C LYS A 12 -14.47 -6.77 9.40
N ALA A 13 -13.24 -6.37 9.20
CA ALA A 13 -12.64 -6.35 7.88
C ALA A 13 -11.75 -7.59 7.72
N ARG A 14 -11.73 -8.16 6.51
CA ARG A 14 -10.90 -9.31 6.14
C ARG A 14 -10.22 -9.02 4.82
N LEU A 15 -8.93 -9.31 4.74
CA LEU A 15 -8.19 -9.26 3.48
C LEU A 15 -7.99 -10.70 2.97
N THR A 16 -8.55 -10.98 1.80
CA THR A 16 -8.52 -12.29 1.15
C THR A 16 -7.99 -12.18 -0.28
N LYS A 17 -7.94 -13.31 -0.99
CA LYS A 17 -7.67 -13.34 -2.43
C LYS A 17 -8.81 -14.05 -3.15
N ARG A 18 -9.32 -13.44 -4.22
CA ARG A 18 -10.32 -14.03 -5.13
C ARG A 18 -9.72 -14.00 -6.53
N GLU A 19 -9.64 -15.15 -7.18
CA GLU A 19 -9.06 -15.29 -8.53
C GLU A 19 -7.63 -14.74 -8.68
N GLY A 20 -6.87 -14.70 -7.57
CA GLY A 20 -5.51 -14.17 -7.53
C GLY A 20 -5.42 -12.69 -7.10
N ASN A 21 -6.52 -11.95 -7.17
CA ASN A 21 -6.57 -10.55 -6.77
C ASN A 21 -6.85 -10.39 -5.27
N PRO A 22 -6.15 -9.50 -4.56
CA PRO A 22 -6.51 -9.10 -3.21
C PRO A 22 -7.91 -8.47 -3.15
N VAL A 23 -8.70 -8.89 -2.16
CA VAL A 23 -10.06 -8.40 -1.92
C VAL A 23 -10.21 -8.04 -0.44
N VAL A 24 -10.77 -6.87 -0.16
CA VAL A 24 -11.20 -6.49 1.19
C VAL A 24 -12.68 -6.82 1.35
N GLU A 25 -13.00 -7.60 2.36
CA GLU A 25 -14.37 -7.96 2.71
C GLU A 25 -14.74 -7.32 4.05
N LEU A 26 -15.92 -6.69 4.12
CA LEU A 26 -16.54 -6.38 5.40
C LEU A 26 -17.48 -7.51 5.78
N ILE A 27 -17.29 -8.01 6.99
CA ILE A 27 -18.05 -9.11 7.58
C ILE A 27 -18.91 -8.53 8.68
N PHE A 28 -20.21 -8.78 8.61
CA PHE A 28 -21.16 -8.45 9.66
C PHE A 28 -21.74 -9.73 10.23
N ARG A 29 -21.53 -9.97 11.54
CA ARG A 29 -22.07 -11.16 12.26
C ARG A 29 -21.74 -12.53 11.64
N GLY A 30 -20.67 -12.61 10.84
CA GLY A 30 -20.21 -13.85 10.21
C GLY A 30 -20.48 -13.92 8.70
N ASP A 31 -21.33 -13.04 8.18
CA ASP A 31 -21.65 -12.96 6.75
C ASP A 31 -20.88 -11.84 6.07
N VAL A 32 -20.51 -12.04 4.81
CA VAL A 32 -19.88 -10.98 3.99
C VAL A 32 -20.95 -9.97 3.61
N ALA A 33 -20.86 -8.77 4.18
CA ALA A 33 -21.75 -7.65 3.89
C ALA A 33 -21.38 -6.94 2.57
N THR A 34 -20.07 -6.79 2.31
CA THR A 34 -19.53 -6.21 1.07
C THR A 34 -18.14 -6.75 0.80
N SER A 35 -17.74 -6.78 -0.47
CA SER A 35 -16.41 -7.16 -0.92
C SER A 35 -15.92 -6.21 -2.01
N VAL A 36 -14.73 -5.65 -1.84
CA VAL A 36 -14.09 -4.73 -2.78
C VAL A 36 -12.80 -5.34 -3.32
N ASP A 37 -12.71 -5.49 -4.64
CA ASP A 37 -11.49 -5.91 -5.34
C ASP A 37 -10.47 -4.76 -5.32
N LEU A 38 -9.23 -5.08 -4.95
CA LEU A 38 -8.13 -4.12 -4.83
C LEU A 38 -7.22 -4.07 -6.06
N GLY A 39 -7.46 -4.90 -7.07
CA GLY A 39 -6.64 -5.03 -8.28
C GLY A 39 -5.32 -5.77 -8.02
N GLU A 40 -4.33 -5.57 -8.88
CA GLU A 40 -3.11 -6.41 -8.92
C GLU A 40 -2.04 -6.02 -7.88
N HIS A 41 -2.09 -4.79 -7.33
CA HIS A 41 -1.06 -4.24 -6.47
C HIS A 41 -1.56 -4.02 -5.04
N LEU A 42 -0.98 -4.77 -4.11
CA LEU A 42 -1.35 -4.68 -2.69
C LEU A 42 -0.38 -3.79 -1.92
N SER A 43 -0.89 -2.70 -1.37
CA SER A 43 -0.18 -1.83 -0.44
C SER A 43 -1.11 -1.38 0.68
N GLU A 44 -0.56 -0.87 1.79
CA GLU A 44 -1.37 -0.35 2.91
C GLU A 44 -2.36 0.73 2.47
N ALA A 45 -1.95 1.64 1.59
CA ALA A 45 -2.83 2.70 1.04
C ALA A 45 -3.96 2.14 0.16
N VAL A 46 -3.70 1.05 -0.57
CA VAL A 46 -4.71 0.36 -1.38
C VAL A 46 -5.72 -0.36 -0.47
N VAL A 47 -5.24 -1.03 0.59
CA VAL A 47 -6.11 -1.66 1.60
C VAL A 47 -6.99 -0.60 2.30
N GLU A 48 -6.42 0.55 2.67
CA GLU A 48 -7.18 1.66 3.27
C GLU A 48 -8.26 2.20 2.32
N THR A 49 -7.92 2.35 1.04
CA THR A 49 -8.86 2.83 0.02
C THR A 49 -10.00 1.82 -0.19
N GLY A 50 -9.68 0.53 -0.29
CA GLY A 50 -10.68 -0.52 -0.40
C GLY A 50 -11.58 -0.62 0.82
N LEU A 51 -11.01 -0.46 2.02
CA LEU A 51 -11.79 -0.46 3.26
C LEU A 51 -12.75 0.73 3.34
N LYS A 52 -12.34 1.93 2.89
CA LYS A 52 -13.22 3.10 2.77
C LYS A 52 -14.37 2.84 1.80
N LEU A 53 -14.08 2.26 0.63
CA LEU A 53 -15.09 1.90 -0.36
C LEU A 53 -16.07 0.87 0.20
N ALA A 54 -15.59 -0.16 0.88
CA ALA A 54 -16.44 -1.15 1.52
C ALA A 54 -17.33 -0.49 2.59
N CYS A 55 -16.79 0.41 3.42
CA CYS A 55 -17.59 1.12 4.42
C CYS A 55 -18.66 2.03 3.79
N LYS A 56 -18.38 2.60 2.62
CA LYS A 56 -19.34 3.38 1.84
C LYS A 56 -20.44 2.51 1.25
N GLU A 57 -20.10 1.35 0.68
CA GLU A 57 -21.08 0.39 0.16
C GLU A 57 -21.97 -0.21 1.24
N ALA A 58 -21.43 -0.39 2.45
CA ALA A 58 -22.18 -0.82 3.62
C ALA A 58 -22.96 0.31 4.33
N ASP A 59 -22.91 1.55 3.82
CA ASP A 59 -23.56 2.74 4.39
C ASP A 59 -23.16 3.02 5.86
N ILE A 60 -21.90 2.77 6.20
CA ILE A 60 -21.32 3.00 7.53
C ILE A 60 -20.17 4.01 7.54
N GLU A 61 -19.82 4.61 6.40
CA GLU A 61 -18.67 5.53 6.28
C GLU A 61 -18.73 6.73 7.23
N HIS A 62 -19.93 7.18 7.59
CA HIS A 62 -20.15 8.28 8.55
C HIS A 62 -19.97 7.86 10.00
N GLN A 63 -20.02 6.56 10.29
CA GLN A 63 -19.93 5.98 11.62
C GLN A 63 -18.49 5.57 11.97
N VAL A 64 -17.61 5.47 10.97
CA VAL A 64 -16.22 5.03 11.16
C VAL A 64 -15.25 6.20 10.91
N PRO A 65 -14.52 6.67 11.94
CA PRO A 65 -13.52 7.73 11.77
C PRO A 65 -12.42 7.33 10.78
N LYS A 66 -11.99 8.27 9.93
CA LYS A 66 -10.93 8.03 8.93
C LYS A 66 -9.63 7.50 9.54
N ALA A 67 -9.23 8.02 10.71
CA ALA A 67 -8.04 7.56 11.42
C ALA A 67 -8.15 6.09 11.86
N LEU A 68 -9.37 5.65 12.22
CA LEU A 68 -9.65 4.27 12.60
C LEU A 68 -9.55 3.33 11.40
N LEU A 69 -10.06 3.76 10.24
CA LEU A 69 -9.92 2.99 8.99
C LEU A 69 -8.46 2.79 8.60
N ALA A 70 -7.63 3.84 8.72
CA ALA A 70 -6.19 3.73 8.47
C ALA A 70 -5.52 2.73 9.44
N GLN A 71 -5.87 2.77 10.72
CA GLN A 71 -5.35 1.81 11.70
C GLN A 71 -5.74 0.36 11.37
N VAL A 72 -7.02 0.12 11.04
CA VAL A 72 -7.53 -1.21 10.68
C VAL A 72 -6.89 -1.71 9.38
N ALA A 73 -6.70 -0.83 8.38
CA ALA A 73 -6.03 -1.16 7.14
C ALA A 73 -4.56 -1.56 7.36
N GLY A 74 -3.84 -0.81 8.17
CA GLY A 74 -2.46 -1.13 8.56
C GLY A 74 -2.37 -2.46 9.30
N GLU A 75 -3.31 -2.74 10.19
CA GLU A 75 -3.39 -4.04 10.89
C GLU A 75 -3.68 -5.19 9.94
N LEU A 76 -4.63 -5.05 9.01
CA LEU A 76 -4.92 -6.06 7.99
C LEU A 76 -3.71 -6.34 7.09
N TYR A 77 -3.05 -5.28 6.62
CA TYR A 77 -1.85 -5.39 5.80
C TYR A 77 -0.72 -6.09 6.57
N LYS A 78 -0.53 -5.75 7.86
CA LYS A 78 0.44 -6.42 8.73
C LYS A 78 0.14 -7.89 8.94
N ASN A 79 -1.10 -8.19 9.33
CA ASN A 79 -1.55 -9.55 9.63
C ASN A 79 -1.60 -10.44 8.37
N ALA A 80 -1.63 -9.85 7.18
CA ALA A 80 -1.51 -10.58 5.92
C ALA A 80 -0.11 -11.14 5.69
N GLY A 81 0.84 -10.89 6.60
CA GLY A 81 2.25 -11.19 6.42
C GLY A 81 2.92 -10.26 5.40
N LEU A 82 2.31 -9.11 5.08
CA LEU A 82 2.85 -8.13 4.14
C LEU A 82 3.65 -7.02 4.83
N ALA A 83 3.61 -6.97 6.17
CA ALA A 83 4.46 -6.06 6.93
C ALA A 83 5.77 -6.69 7.43
N GLU A 84 6.00 -7.99 7.20
CA GLU A 84 7.37 -8.44 7.04
C GLU A 84 7.82 -7.96 5.67
N GLY A 85 8.54 -6.84 5.68
CA GLY A 85 9.00 -6.16 4.48
C GLY A 85 9.79 -7.10 3.56
N LYS A 86 9.12 -7.57 2.49
CA LYS A 86 9.66 -7.28 1.16
C LYS A 86 9.32 -5.84 0.83
N SER A 87 10.05 -4.97 1.50
CA SER A 87 10.29 -3.63 1.05
C SER A 87 10.69 -3.69 -0.43
N LEU A 88 10.08 -2.84 -1.27
CA LEU A 88 10.60 -2.56 -2.60
C LEU A 88 11.94 -1.78 -2.53
N VAL A 89 12.43 -1.51 -1.31
CA VAL A 89 13.82 -1.13 -1.02
C VAL A 89 14.61 -2.41 -0.68
N PRO A 90 15.67 -2.77 -1.42
CA PRO A 90 16.42 -4.00 -1.18
C PRO A 90 16.87 -4.12 0.28
N GLN A 91 16.62 -5.25 0.95
CA GLN A 91 16.69 -5.57 2.41
C GLN A 91 17.81 -5.01 3.33
N GLU A 92 18.69 -4.10 2.91
CA GLU A 92 19.72 -3.47 3.75
C GLU A 92 19.20 -2.28 4.61
N PHE A 93 17.88 -2.05 4.64
CA PHE A 93 17.29 -0.80 5.16
C PHE A 93 16.45 -0.91 6.46
N GLU A 94 16.54 -1.97 7.25
CA GLU A 94 15.93 -1.95 8.60
C GLU A 94 16.79 -1.16 9.59
N THR A 95 16.17 -0.20 10.27
CA THR A 95 16.80 0.76 11.18
C THR A 95 16.94 0.15 12.58
N THR A 96 18.14 -0.29 12.93
CA THR A 96 18.63 -0.04 14.30
C THR A 96 19.05 1.43 14.35
N GLY A 97 18.66 2.13 15.42
CA GLY A 97 18.75 3.58 15.56
C GLY A 97 20.18 4.12 15.63
N ASP A 98 20.89 4.11 14.51
CA ASP A 98 22.21 4.71 14.35
C ASP A 98 22.11 5.83 13.31
N ALA A 99 22.21 7.09 13.75
CA ALA A 99 22.11 8.27 12.89
C ALA A 99 23.10 8.22 11.71
N SER A 100 24.23 7.52 11.89
CA SER A 100 25.23 7.28 10.84
C SER A 100 24.71 6.38 9.70
N ALA A 101 23.81 5.44 10.01
CA ALA A 101 23.18 4.57 9.02
C ALA A 101 22.14 5.35 8.19
N VAL A 102 21.42 6.29 8.80
CA VAL A 102 20.47 7.16 8.10
C VAL A 102 21.18 8.10 7.12
N ASP A 103 22.31 8.70 7.52
CA ASP A 103 23.12 9.55 6.63
C ASP A 103 23.70 8.79 5.45
N ARG A 104 24.20 7.57 5.69
CA ARG A 104 24.69 6.69 4.61
C ARG A 104 23.57 6.31 3.64
N ARG A 105 22.35 6.12 4.15
CA ARG A 105 21.15 5.81 3.34
C ARG A 105 20.74 7.01 2.49
N LEU A 106 20.75 8.22 3.04
CA LEU A 106 20.50 9.43 2.28
C LEU A 106 21.50 9.62 1.13
N GLN A 107 22.80 9.35 1.36
CA GLN A 107 23.79 9.44 0.29
C GLN A 107 23.56 8.43 -0.85
N LEU A 108 23.15 7.20 -0.53
CA LEU A 108 22.85 6.18 -1.54
C LEU A 108 21.58 6.53 -2.34
N ILE A 109 20.57 7.09 -1.67
CA ILE A 109 19.35 7.59 -2.33
C ILE A 109 19.70 8.75 -3.27
N MET A 110 20.48 9.73 -2.81
CA MET A 110 20.95 10.85 -3.64
C MET A 110 21.73 10.36 -4.87
N THR A 111 22.60 9.37 -4.69
CA THR A 111 23.37 8.78 -5.79
C THR A 111 22.47 8.08 -6.81
N SER A 112 21.44 7.37 -6.34
CA SER A 112 20.48 6.69 -7.20
C SER A 112 19.62 7.69 -7.97
N LEU A 113 19.15 8.75 -7.32
CA LEU A 113 18.40 9.84 -7.96
C LEU A 113 19.24 10.53 -9.05
N GLN A 114 20.52 10.80 -8.78
CA GLN A 114 21.43 11.37 -9.79
C GLN A 114 21.60 10.46 -11.01
N LYS A 115 21.65 9.14 -10.82
CA LYS A 115 21.71 8.18 -11.93
C LYS A 115 20.41 8.15 -12.73
N ILE A 116 19.26 8.27 -12.07
CA ILE A 116 17.95 8.34 -12.73
C ILE A 116 17.86 9.61 -13.56
N ASN A 117 18.21 10.78 -13.01
CA ASN A 117 18.21 12.03 -13.76
C ASN A 117 19.10 11.94 -15.01
N LYS A 118 20.33 11.41 -14.89
CA LYS A 118 21.20 11.21 -16.06
C LYS A 118 20.62 10.25 -17.11
N ARG A 119 19.77 9.31 -16.72
CA ARG A 119 19.07 8.42 -17.67
C ARG A 119 17.92 9.16 -18.34
N LEU A 120 17.19 10.00 -17.61
CA LEU A 120 16.14 10.85 -18.15
C LEU A 120 16.72 11.86 -19.15
N ASP A 121 17.80 12.55 -18.81
CA ASP A 121 18.48 13.47 -19.74
C ASP A 121 18.88 12.77 -21.04
N LYS A 122 19.37 11.53 -20.95
CA LYS A 122 19.70 10.72 -22.14
C LYS A 122 18.47 10.31 -22.95
N ILE A 123 17.36 10.02 -22.29
CA ILE A 123 16.10 9.69 -22.95
C ILE A 123 15.55 10.93 -23.67
N GLU A 124 15.60 12.11 -23.04
CA GLU A 124 15.21 13.37 -23.66
C GLU A 124 16.05 13.65 -24.92
N ILE A 125 17.37 13.50 -24.86
CA ILE A 125 18.24 13.66 -26.04
C ILE A 125 17.89 12.65 -27.15
N LEU A 126 17.60 11.39 -26.79
CA LEU A 126 17.23 10.37 -27.78
C LEU A 126 15.87 10.66 -28.42
N LEU A 127 14.92 11.20 -27.66
CA LEU A 127 13.61 11.62 -28.16
C LEU A 127 13.75 12.80 -29.11
N GLU A 128 14.50 13.84 -28.72
CA GLU A 128 14.79 15.01 -29.57
C GLU A 128 15.47 14.61 -30.88
N ALA A 129 16.41 13.66 -30.82
CA ALA A 129 17.10 13.12 -31.99
C ALA A 129 16.17 12.32 -32.91
N GLN A 130 15.17 11.61 -32.38
CA GLN A 130 14.15 10.93 -33.19
C GLN A 130 13.22 11.92 -33.87
N THR A 131 12.75 12.95 -33.17
CA THR A 131 11.88 13.98 -33.74
C THR A 131 12.57 14.91 -34.74
N SER A 132 13.91 14.96 -34.76
CA SER A 132 14.68 15.76 -35.74
C SER A 132 15.05 14.98 -37.02
N GLN A 133 14.67 13.70 -37.12
CA GLN A 133 14.88 12.85 -38.31
C GLN A 133 13.59 12.61 -39.12
N GLU A 134 12.45 13.18 -38.70
CA GLU A 134 11.20 13.30 -39.47
C GLU A 134 11.12 14.66 -40.16
#